data_AF-A0A8S2YHS3-F1
#
_entry.id   AF-A0A8S2YHS3-F1
#
_cell.length_a   1.000
_cell.length_b   1.000
_cell.length_c   1.000
_cell.angle_alpha   90.00
_cell.angle_beta   90.00
_cell.angle_gamma   90.00
#
_symmetry.space_group_name_H-M   'P 1'
#
loop_
_entity.id
_entity.type
_entity.pdbx_description
1 polymer ?
#
loop_
_entity_poly.entity_id
_entity_poly.type
_entity_poly.pdbx_seq_one_letter_code
_entity_poly.pdbx_strand_id
1 'polypeptide(L)'
;MTEASATSNFDNYILELHDNLDRLREIPDVDEQCAVLIGDLAQAYSEHPSPMQTAICLSALFSGQKNILTFLRRASSKPELKKTKIEILQFLKFFVESASNKILPYAVELKTVLLIIFNVDSASDVRAGTFPALSQLIELSAGFADMESEIDKMATTFLDLIGLQSTKTTATIKGLSLAFLGLLCKCFPEHMRKYSDPLLIGQYLKYLHEHLVRDVVKFEMLVAAGAMEGLIYYLVNFVPSAIPVAQPTLIRNKSKDDEKRIKEEQIRCESDLKRVYIYASRAIQTQDQTNLNRYALVKAGLELFAQHSTLFTEYLYDDYPEIL
;
A
#
# COMPACT_ATOMS: atom_id res chain seq x y z
N MET A 1 31.27 23.40 12.33
CA MET A 1 30.08 23.23 13.18
C MET A 1 30.27 21.94 13.96
N THR A 2 30.38 22.02 15.27
CA THR A 2 30.65 20.89 16.17
C THR A 2 29.42 20.00 16.32
N GLU A 3 29.62 18.70 16.50
CA GLU A 3 28.59 17.65 16.55
C GLU A 3 27.40 18.00 17.45
N ALA A 4 27.64 18.64 18.60
CA ALA A 4 26.62 19.06 19.56
C ALA A 4 25.63 20.12 19.01
N SER A 5 26.05 20.95 18.04
CA SER A 5 25.21 22.01 17.45
C SER A 5 24.19 21.47 16.45
N ALA A 6 24.47 20.34 15.81
CA ALA A 6 23.53 19.72 14.87
C ALA A 6 22.48 18.88 15.61
N THR A 7 22.90 18.12 16.63
CA THR A 7 21.98 17.36 17.52
C THR A 7 21.03 18.31 18.24
N SER A 8 21.54 19.42 18.80
CA SER A 8 20.69 20.39 19.51
C SER A 8 19.60 20.99 18.62
N ASN A 9 19.85 21.16 17.32
CA ASN A 9 18.88 21.74 16.41
C ASN A 9 17.71 20.78 16.15
N PHE A 10 17.98 19.48 15.92
CA PHE A 10 16.91 18.49 15.73
C PHE A 10 16.07 18.28 16.99
N ASP A 11 16.71 18.20 18.15
CA ASP A 11 16.01 18.06 19.43
C ASP A 11 15.12 19.28 19.70
N ASN A 12 15.57 20.49 19.37
CA ASN A 12 14.77 21.71 19.53
C ASN A 12 13.50 21.69 18.68
N TYR A 13 13.58 21.29 17.40
CA TYR A 13 12.39 21.16 16.55
C TYR A 13 11.38 20.16 17.13
N ILE A 14 11.86 19.02 17.63
CA ILE A 14 10.99 17.99 18.24
C ILE A 14 10.37 18.47 19.54
N LEU A 15 11.13 19.17 20.38
CA LEU A 15 10.62 19.75 21.62
C LEU A 15 9.55 20.80 21.35
N GLU A 16 9.78 21.68 20.38
CA GLU A 16 8.83 22.72 19.97
C GLU A 16 7.53 22.12 19.41
N LEU A 17 7.62 21.04 18.63
CA LEU A 17 6.45 20.28 18.16
C LEU A 17 5.62 19.74 19.33
N HIS A 18 6.28 19.14 20.33
CA HIS A 18 5.59 18.63 21.51
C HIS A 18 4.94 19.74 22.34
N ASP A 19 5.61 20.89 22.47
CA ASP A 19 5.09 22.03 23.22
C ASP A 19 3.89 22.66 22.48
N ASN A 20 3.93 22.73 21.15
CA ASN A 20 2.80 23.16 20.32
C ASN A 20 1.60 22.21 20.43
N LEU A 21 1.86 20.89 20.51
CA LEU A 21 0.83 19.89 20.77
C LEU A 21 0.22 20.03 22.17
N ASP A 22 1.01 20.35 23.19
CA ASP A 22 0.53 20.59 24.56
C ASP A 22 -0.35 21.85 24.62
N ARG A 23 -0.08 22.84 23.75
CA ARG A 23 -0.75 24.15 23.69
C ARG A 23 -1.75 24.27 22.53
N LEU A 24 -2.25 23.15 22.03
CA LEU A 24 -3.11 23.07 20.83
C LEU A 24 -4.34 23.99 20.86
N ARG A 25 -4.86 24.33 22.04
CA ARG A 25 -6.05 25.19 22.20
C ARG A 25 -5.72 26.68 22.33
N GLU A 26 -4.45 27.02 22.56
CA GLU A 26 -4.00 28.38 22.86
C GLU A 26 -3.41 29.07 21.64
N ILE A 27 -2.82 28.29 20.74
CA ILE A 27 -2.06 28.79 19.59
C ILE A 27 -2.99 28.79 18.36
N PRO A 28 -3.17 29.92 17.65
CA PRO A 28 -3.83 29.92 16.36
C PRO A 28 -2.94 29.24 15.30
N ASP A 29 -3.52 28.55 14.34
CA ASP A 29 -2.81 27.94 13.20
C ASP A 29 -1.71 26.93 13.60
N VAL A 30 -1.91 26.19 14.71
CA VAL A 30 -0.95 25.18 15.21
C VAL A 30 -0.55 24.17 14.15
N ASP A 31 -1.50 23.76 13.31
CA ASP A 31 -1.24 22.79 12.23
C ASP A 31 -0.24 23.33 11.20
N GLU A 32 -0.35 24.61 10.85
CA GLU A 32 0.57 25.23 9.92
C GLU A 32 1.96 25.38 10.55
N GLN A 33 2.02 25.85 11.79
CA GLN A 33 3.28 26.03 12.52
C GLN A 33 4.01 24.70 12.69
N CYS A 34 3.31 23.64 13.10
CA CYS A 34 3.90 22.32 13.25
C CYS A 34 4.32 21.72 11.90
N ALA A 35 3.53 21.93 10.83
CA ALA A 35 3.93 21.49 9.49
C ALA A 35 5.21 22.21 9.01
N VAL A 36 5.34 23.51 9.25
CA VAL A 36 6.57 24.28 8.93
C VAL A 36 7.78 23.73 9.70
N LEU A 37 7.64 23.47 11.00
CA LEU A 37 8.74 22.89 11.80
C LEU A 37 9.22 21.53 11.25
N ILE A 38 8.30 20.71 10.74
CA ILE A 38 8.65 19.44 10.10
C ILE A 38 9.31 19.67 8.75
N GLY A 39 8.84 20.63 7.96
CA GLY A 39 9.47 21.02 6.70
C GLY A 39 10.91 21.48 6.90
N ASP A 40 11.14 22.34 7.89
CA ASP A 40 12.47 22.84 8.26
C ASP A 40 13.38 21.68 8.73
N LEU A 41 12.84 20.75 9.52
CA LEU A 41 13.54 19.53 9.94
C LEU A 41 13.93 18.67 8.73
N ALA A 42 13.00 18.46 7.80
CA ALA A 42 13.23 17.67 6.59
C ALA A 42 14.26 18.31 5.67
N GLN A 43 14.23 19.64 5.53
CA GLN A 43 15.21 20.40 4.78
C GLN A 43 16.60 20.31 5.42
N ALA A 44 16.69 20.51 6.74
CA ALA A 44 17.95 20.39 7.48
C ALA A 44 18.60 19.00 7.33
N TYR A 45 17.78 17.94 7.27
CA TYR A 45 18.26 16.59 6.98
C TYR A 45 18.72 16.42 5.52
N SER A 46 18.00 17.01 4.57
CA SER A 46 18.24 16.85 3.13
C SER A 46 19.46 17.60 2.61
N GLU A 47 19.86 18.70 3.24
CA GLU A 47 21.01 19.51 2.80
C GLU A 47 22.37 18.82 3.02
N HIS A 48 22.47 17.88 3.98
CA HIS A 48 23.75 17.29 4.39
C HIS A 48 23.69 15.78 4.72
N PRO A 49 23.09 14.91 3.88
CA PRO A 49 22.94 13.48 4.19
C PRO A 49 24.30 12.81 4.37
N SER A 50 24.70 12.61 5.62
CA SER A 50 25.92 11.93 6.00
C SER A 50 25.59 10.79 6.95
N PRO A 51 26.38 9.70 6.98
CA PRO A 51 26.14 8.59 7.90
C PRO A 51 26.01 9.03 9.37
N MET A 52 26.73 10.09 9.74
CA MET A 52 26.69 10.72 11.06
C MET A 52 25.38 11.45 11.30
N GLN A 53 24.90 12.27 10.35
CA GLN A 53 23.61 12.93 10.47
C GLN A 53 22.45 11.94 10.51
N THR A 54 22.49 10.86 9.73
CA THR A 54 21.49 9.79 9.84
C THR A 54 21.47 9.18 11.24
N ALA A 55 22.63 8.95 11.87
CA ALA A 55 22.70 8.41 13.24
C ALA A 55 22.15 9.40 14.27
N ILE A 56 22.46 10.68 14.13
CA ILE A 56 21.90 11.76 14.96
C ILE A 56 20.38 11.83 14.83
N CYS A 57 19.85 11.87 13.60
CA CYS A 57 18.41 11.90 13.35
C CYS A 57 17.72 10.64 13.85
N LEU A 58 18.33 9.44 13.72
CA LEU A 58 17.78 8.22 14.29
C LEU A 58 17.61 8.34 15.82
N SER A 59 18.61 8.89 16.51
CA SER A 59 18.51 9.13 17.95
C SER A 59 17.41 10.17 18.24
N ALA A 60 17.41 11.32 17.59
CA ALA A 60 16.44 12.38 17.87
C ALA A 60 14.98 11.94 17.57
N LEU A 61 14.77 11.24 16.45
CA LEU A 61 13.43 10.86 15.98
C LEU A 61 12.84 9.67 16.73
N PHE A 62 13.68 8.74 17.21
CA PHE A 62 13.20 7.46 17.74
C PHE A 62 13.63 7.17 19.18
N SER A 63 14.58 7.92 19.76
CA SER A 63 15.00 7.74 21.15
C SER A 63 14.39 8.79 22.08
N GLY A 64 14.28 8.49 23.37
CA GLY A 64 13.75 9.41 24.39
C GLY A 64 12.22 9.46 24.47
N GLN A 65 11.69 10.28 25.39
CA GLN A 65 10.25 10.39 25.65
C GLN A 65 9.50 11.39 24.76
N LYS A 66 10.19 12.42 24.26
CA LYS A 66 9.66 13.41 23.32
C LYS A 66 10.37 13.17 21.98
N ASN A 67 9.73 12.40 21.11
CA ASN A 67 10.25 12.00 19.80
C ASN A 67 9.12 11.99 18.74
N ILE A 68 9.46 11.88 17.46
CA ILE A 68 8.45 12.04 16.40
C ILE A 68 7.36 10.96 16.43
N LEU A 69 7.72 9.74 16.86
CA LEU A 69 6.77 8.63 17.00
C LEU A 69 5.77 8.87 18.14
N THR A 70 6.25 9.38 19.27
CA THR A 70 5.40 9.75 20.41
C THR A 70 4.49 10.94 20.06
N PHE A 71 5.00 11.92 19.32
CA PHE A 71 4.18 13.03 18.79
C PHE A 71 3.05 12.48 17.91
N LEU A 72 3.38 11.67 16.90
CA LEU A 72 2.40 11.08 15.98
C LEU A 72 1.34 10.26 16.71
N ARG A 73 1.74 9.46 17.70
CA ARG A 73 0.81 8.67 18.51
C ARG A 73 -0.19 9.57 19.23
N ARG A 74 0.27 10.67 19.82
CA ARG A 74 -0.58 11.65 20.53
C ARG A 74 -1.45 12.49 19.57
N ALA A 75 -0.94 12.78 18.37
CA ALA A 75 -1.63 13.53 17.33
C ALA A 75 -2.65 12.68 16.52
N SER A 76 -2.58 11.35 16.61
CA SER A 76 -3.41 10.43 15.81
C SER A 76 -4.91 10.70 15.87
N SER A 77 -5.43 11.03 17.05
CA SER A 77 -6.85 11.32 17.26
C SER A 77 -7.20 12.82 17.18
N LYS A 78 -6.27 13.66 16.72
CA LYS A 78 -6.42 15.12 16.63
C LYS A 78 -6.69 15.52 15.18
N PRO A 79 -7.94 15.81 14.78
CA PRO A 79 -8.26 16.23 13.42
C PRO A 79 -7.64 17.59 13.07
N GLU A 80 -7.30 18.41 14.07
CA GLU A 80 -6.72 19.73 13.90
C GLU A 80 -5.32 19.69 13.30
N LEU A 81 -4.57 18.59 13.46
CA LEU A 81 -3.17 18.45 13.02
C LEU A 81 -3.04 17.72 11.69
N LYS A 82 -4.00 17.88 10.80
CA LYS A 82 -4.07 17.10 9.56
C LYS A 82 -2.85 17.36 8.67
N LYS A 83 -2.49 18.61 8.43
CA LYS A 83 -1.36 18.99 7.56
C LYS A 83 -0.04 18.52 8.15
N THR A 84 0.15 18.72 9.44
CA THR A 84 1.32 18.25 10.20
C THR A 84 1.51 16.73 10.06
N LYS A 85 0.45 15.94 10.23
CA LYS A 85 0.52 14.47 10.08
C LYS A 85 0.95 14.08 8.67
N ILE A 86 0.43 14.75 7.64
CA ILE A 86 0.82 14.49 6.25
C ILE A 86 2.31 14.79 6.03
N GLU A 87 2.78 15.94 6.51
CA GLU A 87 4.19 16.35 6.37
C GLU A 87 5.13 15.36 7.06
N ILE A 88 4.79 14.92 8.27
CA ILE A 88 5.57 13.90 8.99
C ILE A 88 5.59 12.58 8.23
N LEU A 89 4.46 12.13 7.68
CA LEU A 89 4.40 10.88 6.92
C LEU A 89 5.24 10.95 5.63
N GLN A 90 5.27 12.12 4.96
CA GLN A 90 6.13 12.36 3.81
C GLN A 90 7.62 12.36 4.20
N PHE A 91 7.97 13.01 5.31
CA PHE A 91 9.32 12.97 5.86
C PHE A 91 9.73 11.55 6.23
N LEU A 92 8.87 10.78 6.92
CA LEU A 92 9.16 9.40 7.29
C LEU A 92 9.38 8.50 6.08
N LYS A 93 8.62 8.68 4.99
CA LYS A 93 8.88 7.99 3.72
C LYS A 93 10.31 8.27 3.25
N PHE A 94 10.69 9.54 3.12
CA PHE A 94 12.03 9.91 2.68
C PHE A 94 13.12 9.39 3.62
N PHE A 95 12.87 9.47 4.93
CA PHE A 95 13.82 9.07 5.94
C PHE A 95 14.06 7.56 5.98
N VAL A 96 13.03 6.73 5.84
CA VAL A 96 13.16 5.26 5.78
C VAL A 96 14.01 4.85 4.58
N GLU A 97 13.78 5.46 3.41
CA GLU A 97 14.57 5.24 2.20
C GLU A 97 16.05 5.63 2.40
N SER A 98 16.29 6.78 3.03
CA SER A 98 17.65 7.27 3.28
C SER A 98 18.40 6.49 4.38
N ALA A 99 17.71 6.10 5.45
CA ALA A 99 18.30 5.37 6.57
C ALA A 99 18.58 3.89 6.22
N SER A 100 17.83 3.31 5.27
CA SER A 100 17.97 1.91 4.83
C SER A 100 18.02 0.96 6.04
N ASN A 101 18.95 0.01 6.10
CA ASN A 101 19.02 -1.01 7.16
C ASN A 101 19.26 -0.44 8.58
N LYS A 102 19.65 0.82 8.73
CA LYS A 102 19.86 1.43 10.05
C LYS A 102 18.55 1.67 10.82
N ILE A 103 17.40 1.65 10.13
CA ILE A 103 16.09 1.81 10.74
C ILE A 103 15.58 0.54 11.44
N LEU A 104 16.15 -0.62 11.12
CA LEU A 104 15.65 -1.93 11.58
C LEU A 104 15.47 -2.05 13.09
N PRO A 105 16.37 -1.52 13.95
CA PRO A 105 16.16 -1.55 15.41
C PRO A 105 14.87 -0.85 15.87
N TYR A 106 14.34 0.08 15.07
CA TYR A 106 13.13 0.83 15.36
C TYR A 106 11.92 0.38 14.50
N ALA A 107 12.09 -0.64 13.65
CA ALA A 107 11.08 -1.03 12.67
C ALA A 107 9.75 -1.43 13.31
N VAL A 108 9.79 -2.23 14.38
CA VAL A 108 8.58 -2.67 15.08
C VAL A 108 7.81 -1.48 15.66
N GLU A 109 8.50 -0.51 16.25
CA GLU A 109 7.88 0.69 16.83
C GLU A 109 7.31 1.61 15.74
N LEU A 110 8.08 1.89 14.70
CA LEU A 110 7.66 2.70 13.56
C LEU A 110 6.41 2.09 12.90
N LYS A 111 6.42 0.79 12.58
CA LYS A 111 5.26 0.06 12.08
C LYS A 111 4.05 0.20 13.00
N THR A 112 4.26 0.08 14.31
CA THR A 112 3.18 0.17 15.29
C THR A 112 2.52 1.55 15.28
N VAL A 113 3.32 2.62 15.21
CA VAL A 113 2.79 3.99 15.14
C VAL A 113 2.09 4.26 13.81
N LEU A 114 2.65 3.80 12.68
CA LEU A 114 1.99 3.93 11.37
C LEU A 114 0.63 3.24 11.35
N LEU A 115 0.53 2.04 11.94
CA LEU A 115 -0.75 1.32 12.05
C LEU A 115 -1.73 1.99 13.03
N ILE A 116 -1.25 2.64 14.09
CA ILE A 116 -2.12 3.44 14.98
C ILE A 116 -2.74 4.58 14.20
N ILE A 117 -1.94 5.36 13.46
CA ILE A 117 -2.46 6.46 12.63
C ILE A 117 -3.46 5.93 11.60
N PHE A 118 -3.12 4.84 10.92
CA PHE A 118 -3.98 4.23 9.91
C PHE A 118 -5.37 3.82 10.45
N ASN A 119 -5.42 3.29 11.67
CA ASN A 119 -6.65 2.77 12.27
C ASN A 119 -7.47 3.84 13.02
N VAL A 120 -6.81 4.85 13.61
CA VAL A 120 -7.47 5.86 14.44
C VAL A 120 -7.90 7.09 13.64
N ASP A 121 -7.13 7.49 12.64
CA ASP A 121 -7.39 8.72 11.91
C ASP A 121 -8.64 8.61 11.04
N SER A 122 -9.46 9.67 11.00
CA SER A 122 -10.67 9.70 10.18
C SER A 122 -10.41 10.18 8.75
N ALA A 123 -9.30 10.90 8.51
CA ALA A 123 -8.97 11.49 7.23
C ALA A 123 -8.30 10.45 6.30
N SER A 124 -8.93 10.16 5.16
CA SER A 124 -8.47 9.11 4.24
C SER A 124 -7.11 9.38 3.62
N ASP A 125 -6.74 10.65 3.42
CA ASP A 125 -5.44 11.05 2.91
C ASP A 125 -4.32 10.88 3.94
N VAL A 126 -4.58 11.16 5.22
CA VAL A 126 -3.64 10.85 6.31
C VAL A 126 -3.43 9.34 6.42
N ARG A 127 -4.52 8.57 6.42
CA ARG A 127 -4.45 7.09 6.42
C ARG A 127 -3.66 6.57 5.22
N ALA A 128 -3.93 7.09 4.02
CA ALA A 128 -3.22 6.71 2.80
C ALA A 128 -1.72 7.06 2.87
N GLY A 129 -1.38 8.18 3.50
CA GLY A 129 0.01 8.62 3.71
C GLY A 129 0.86 7.67 4.55
N THR A 130 0.27 6.73 5.28
CA THR A 130 1.02 5.72 6.05
C THR A 130 1.65 4.63 5.19
N PHE A 131 1.05 4.32 4.03
CA PHE A 131 1.48 3.19 3.19
C PHE A 131 2.89 3.34 2.60
N PRO A 132 3.33 4.50 2.06
CA PRO A 132 4.66 4.60 1.48
C PRO A 132 5.80 4.25 2.44
N ALA A 133 5.77 4.81 3.65
CA ALA A 133 6.76 4.49 4.69
C ALA A 133 6.62 3.04 5.18
N LEU A 134 5.39 2.55 5.36
CA LEU A 134 5.13 1.18 5.82
C LEU A 134 5.60 0.13 4.80
N SER A 135 5.33 0.34 3.51
CA SER A 135 5.75 -0.56 2.42
C SER A 135 7.27 -0.63 2.34
N GLN A 136 7.98 0.51 2.34
CA GLN A 136 9.44 0.53 2.34
C GLN A 136 10.02 -0.18 3.58
N LEU A 137 9.41 0.04 4.75
CA LEU A 137 9.83 -0.61 5.98
C LEU A 137 9.67 -2.14 5.90
N ILE A 138 8.57 -2.62 5.33
CA ILE A 138 8.31 -4.05 5.11
C ILE A 138 9.35 -4.66 4.17
N GLU A 139 9.69 -3.99 3.07
CA GLU A 139 10.72 -4.47 2.13
C GLU A 139 12.09 -4.57 2.80
N LEU A 140 12.49 -3.57 3.58
CA LEU A 140 13.76 -3.57 4.32
C LEU A 140 13.79 -4.63 5.43
N SER A 141 12.63 -4.98 6.00
CA SER A 141 12.53 -5.90 7.13
C SER A 141 12.47 -7.37 6.72
N ALA A 142 12.61 -7.69 5.44
CA ALA A 142 12.66 -9.08 4.98
C ALA A 142 13.85 -9.82 5.63
N GLY A 143 13.56 -10.90 6.37
CA GLY A 143 14.55 -11.66 7.14
C GLY A 143 14.89 -11.06 8.52
N PHE A 144 14.19 -10.01 8.96
CA PHE A 144 14.33 -9.47 10.31
C PHE A 144 13.32 -10.11 11.27
N ALA A 145 13.80 -10.96 12.18
CA ALA A 145 12.99 -11.83 13.04
C ALA A 145 11.92 -11.10 13.87
N ASP A 146 12.23 -9.90 14.40
CA ASP A 146 11.26 -9.14 15.19
C ASP A 146 10.06 -8.71 14.34
N MET A 147 10.29 -8.38 13.05
CA MET A 147 9.22 -8.00 12.13
C MET A 147 8.42 -9.21 11.66
N GLU A 148 9.05 -10.37 11.45
CA GLU A 148 8.38 -11.62 11.07
C GLU A 148 7.27 -12.00 12.05
N SER A 149 7.50 -11.79 13.35
CA SER A 149 6.52 -12.06 14.42
C SER A 149 5.24 -11.19 14.33
N GLU A 150 5.29 -10.09 13.58
CA GLU A 150 4.20 -9.12 13.47
C GLU A 150 3.39 -9.26 12.17
N ILE A 151 3.88 -10.02 11.20
CA ILE A 151 3.28 -10.13 9.86
C ILE A 151 1.86 -10.71 9.91
N ASP A 152 1.62 -11.71 10.74
CA ASP A 152 0.30 -12.34 10.84
C ASP A 152 -0.79 -11.37 11.34
N LYS A 153 -0.45 -10.53 12.31
CA LYS A 153 -1.36 -9.50 12.83
C LYS A 153 -1.65 -8.44 11.76
N MET A 154 -0.65 -8.07 10.97
CA MET A 154 -0.81 -7.12 9.88
C MET A 154 -1.69 -7.71 8.76
N ALA A 155 -1.39 -8.92 8.32
CA ALA A 155 -2.15 -9.61 7.28
C ALA A 155 -3.63 -9.71 7.66
N THR A 156 -3.94 -10.18 8.88
CA THR A 156 -5.32 -10.26 9.38
C THR A 156 -6.00 -8.88 9.44
N THR A 157 -5.32 -7.85 9.93
CA THR A 157 -5.84 -6.47 9.97
C THR A 157 -6.28 -5.97 8.59
N PHE A 158 -5.43 -6.14 7.56
CA PHE A 158 -5.76 -5.66 6.21
C PHE A 158 -6.76 -6.56 5.48
N LEU A 159 -6.75 -7.88 5.74
CA LEU A 159 -7.77 -8.81 5.23
C LEU A 159 -9.17 -8.49 5.77
N ASP A 160 -9.28 -8.23 7.08
CA ASP A 160 -10.55 -7.83 7.70
C ASP A 160 -11.06 -6.51 7.12
N LEU A 161 -10.15 -5.60 6.78
CA LEU A 161 -10.49 -4.31 6.21
C LEU A 161 -11.08 -4.42 4.80
N ILE A 162 -10.49 -5.25 3.93
CA ILE A 162 -11.00 -5.48 2.56
C ILE A 162 -12.20 -6.45 2.53
N GLY A 163 -12.33 -7.32 3.53
CA GLY A 163 -13.44 -8.26 3.67
C GLY A 163 -14.59 -7.71 4.50
N LEU A 164 -14.46 -7.81 5.83
CA LEU A 164 -15.50 -7.49 6.81
C LEU A 164 -15.88 -6.00 6.83
N GLN A 165 -14.90 -5.11 6.66
CA GLN A 165 -15.10 -3.65 6.71
C GLN A 165 -15.16 -3.00 5.33
N SER A 166 -15.31 -3.81 4.27
CA SER A 166 -15.30 -3.37 2.88
C SER A 166 -16.29 -2.23 2.60
N THR A 167 -17.49 -2.27 3.16
CA THR A 167 -18.53 -1.26 2.90
C THR A 167 -18.26 0.10 3.56
N LYS A 168 -17.39 0.14 4.57
CA LYS A 168 -17.03 1.36 5.33
C LYS A 168 -15.70 1.97 4.90
N THR A 169 -14.98 1.29 4.00
CA THR A 169 -13.64 1.66 3.58
C THR A 169 -13.70 2.36 2.22
N THR A 170 -12.96 3.46 2.07
CA THR A 170 -12.86 4.18 0.79
C THR A 170 -12.11 3.35 -0.26
N ALA A 171 -12.40 3.59 -1.53
CA ALA A 171 -11.76 2.92 -2.67
C ALA A 171 -10.21 3.00 -2.60
N THR A 172 -9.67 4.18 -2.29
CA THR A 172 -8.22 4.39 -2.17
C THR A 172 -7.59 3.50 -1.11
N ILE A 173 -8.20 3.43 0.07
CA ILE A 173 -7.66 2.63 1.18
C ILE A 173 -7.76 1.13 0.89
N LYS A 174 -8.85 0.68 0.24
CA LYS A 174 -8.96 -0.71 -0.24
C LYS A 174 -7.86 -1.06 -1.23
N GLY A 175 -7.65 -0.22 -2.25
CA GLY A 175 -6.60 -0.41 -3.25
C GLY A 175 -5.21 -0.53 -2.62
N LEU A 176 -4.87 0.41 -1.73
CA LEU A 176 -3.59 0.38 -1.00
C LEU A 176 -3.46 -0.87 -0.10
N SER A 177 -4.54 -1.29 0.56
CA SER A 177 -4.53 -2.49 1.40
C SER A 177 -4.34 -3.77 0.57
N LEU A 178 -4.95 -3.85 -0.62
CA LEU A 178 -4.77 -4.96 -1.56
C LEU A 178 -3.33 -5.04 -2.07
N ALA A 179 -2.74 -3.91 -2.46
CA ALA A 179 -1.35 -3.84 -2.88
C ALA A 179 -0.41 -4.24 -1.74
N PHE A 180 -0.66 -3.74 -0.52
CA PHE A 180 0.13 -4.04 0.66
C PHE A 180 0.07 -5.52 1.07
N LEU A 181 -1.09 -6.17 0.98
CA LEU A 181 -1.20 -7.62 1.20
C LEU A 181 -0.35 -8.42 0.19
N GLY A 182 -0.26 -7.94 -1.06
CA GLY A 182 0.62 -8.53 -2.07
C GLY A 182 2.08 -8.34 -1.70
N LEU A 183 2.45 -7.16 -1.20
CA LEU A 183 3.81 -6.89 -0.71
C LEU A 183 4.22 -7.83 0.43
N LEU A 184 3.30 -8.12 1.37
CA LEU A 184 3.54 -9.14 2.39
C LEU A 184 3.79 -10.52 1.78
N CYS A 185 3.10 -10.89 0.70
CA CYS A 185 3.35 -12.15 -0.02
C CYS A 185 4.74 -12.20 -0.67
N LYS A 186 5.21 -11.08 -1.21
CA LYS A 186 6.57 -10.95 -1.77
C LYS A 186 7.65 -11.06 -0.69
N CYS A 187 7.49 -10.37 0.44
CA CYS A 187 8.53 -10.26 1.46
C CYS A 187 8.51 -11.40 2.50
N PHE A 188 7.34 -11.94 2.82
CA PHE A 188 7.14 -12.92 3.91
C PHE A 188 6.27 -14.11 3.46
N PRO A 189 6.69 -14.88 2.44
CA PRO A 189 5.87 -15.94 1.85
C PRO A 189 5.49 -17.05 2.84
N GLU A 190 6.36 -17.39 3.79
CA GLU A 190 6.07 -18.45 4.78
C GLU A 190 4.91 -18.09 5.72
N HIS A 191 4.78 -16.82 6.10
CA HIS A 191 3.65 -16.33 6.91
C HIS A 191 2.38 -16.20 6.09
N MET A 192 2.51 -15.79 4.82
CA MET A 192 1.38 -15.52 3.93
C MET A 192 0.78 -16.80 3.32
N ARG A 193 1.45 -17.94 3.35
CA ARG A 193 1.01 -19.21 2.77
C ARG A 193 -0.40 -19.64 3.19
N LYS A 194 -0.80 -19.40 4.44
CA LYS A 194 -2.14 -19.75 4.95
C LYS A 194 -3.26 -18.81 4.49
N TYR A 195 -2.90 -17.62 3.97
CA TYR A 195 -3.85 -16.63 3.48
C TYR A 195 -3.89 -16.55 1.95
N SER A 196 -2.86 -17.07 1.27
CA SER A 196 -2.64 -16.86 -0.17
C SER A 196 -3.72 -17.50 -1.05
N ASP A 197 -3.95 -18.81 -0.90
CA ASP A 197 -4.93 -19.61 -1.66
C ASP A 197 -5.90 -20.30 -0.68
N PRO A 198 -7.23 -20.25 -0.89
CA PRO A 198 -7.96 -19.55 -1.96
C PRO A 198 -8.34 -18.11 -1.60
N LEU A 199 -8.01 -17.66 -0.40
CA LEU A 199 -8.60 -16.45 0.17
C LEU A 199 -8.10 -15.17 -0.52
N LEU A 200 -6.80 -14.91 -0.54
CA LEU A 200 -6.26 -13.65 -1.06
C LEU A 200 -6.37 -13.57 -2.59
N ILE A 201 -6.01 -14.65 -3.31
CA ILE A 201 -6.18 -14.72 -4.76
C ILE A 201 -7.65 -14.51 -5.17
N GLY A 202 -8.58 -15.12 -4.43
CA GLY A 202 -10.02 -14.95 -4.63
C GLY A 202 -10.47 -13.49 -4.48
N GLN A 203 -9.90 -12.73 -3.53
CA GLN A 203 -10.22 -11.30 -3.38
C GLN A 203 -9.69 -10.48 -4.55
N TYR A 204 -8.44 -10.70 -4.99
CA TYR A 204 -7.91 -9.99 -6.16
C TYR A 204 -8.76 -10.23 -7.41
N LEU A 205 -9.07 -11.49 -7.70
CA LEU A 205 -9.86 -11.86 -8.87
C LEU A 205 -11.30 -11.36 -8.76
N LYS A 206 -11.89 -11.32 -7.57
CA LYS A 206 -13.21 -10.72 -7.35
C LYS A 206 -13.22 -9.25 -7.73
N TYR A 207 -12.31 -8.45 -7.18
CA TYR A 207 -12.25 -7.02 -7.46
C TYR A 207 -11.95 -6.72 -8.94
N LEU A 208 -11.01 -7.46 -9.53
CA LEU A 208 -10.71 -7.31 -10.96
C LEU A 208 -11.91 -7.71 -11.83
N HIS A 209 -12.62 -8.78 -11.48
CA HIS A 209 -13.83 -9.18 -12.22
C HIS A 209 -14.94 -8.12 -12.13
N GLU A 210 -15.22 -7.62 -10.92
CA GLU A 210 -16.23 -6.58 -10.71
C GLU A 210 -15.95 -5.31 -11.52
N HIS A 211 -14.68 -4.96 -11.70
CA HIS A 211 -14.27 -3.71 -12.38
C HIS A 211 -13.97 -3.86 -13.88
N LEU A 212 -13.36 -4.95 -14.32
CA LEU A 212 -12.91 -5.15 -15.72
C LEU A 212 -13.86 -6.00 -16.56
N VAL A 213 -14.88 -6.61 -15.95
CA VAL A 213 -15.83 -7.48 -16.66
C VAL A 213 -17.25 -6.98 -16.58
N ARG A 214 -17.73 -6.63 -15.37
CA ARG A 214 -19.12 -6.23 -15.16
C ARG A 214 -19.45 -4.80 -15.57
N ASP A 215 -18.45 -3.99 -15.95
CA ASP A 215 -18.58 -2.57 -16.29
C ASP A 215 -19.42 -1.79 -15.24
N VAL A 216 -19.24 -2.10 -13.96
CA VAL A 216 -20.05 -1.49 -12.89
C VAL A 216 -19.75 0.01 -12.84
N VAL A 217 -20.78 0.82 -13.11
CA VAL A 217 -20.77 2.30 -13.30
C VAL A 217 -20.16 3.09 -12.13
N LYS A 218 -20.04 2.48 -10.93
CA LYS A 218 -19.43 3.12 -9.75
C LYS A 218 -17.92 2.90 -9.76
N PHE A 219 -17.24 3.77 -10.49
CA PHE A 219 -15.79 3.82 -10.65
C PHE A 219 -15.01 3.71 -9.33
N GLU A 220 -14.38 2.56 -9.07
CA GLU A 220 -13.32 2.39 -8.06
C GLU A 220 -12.04 1.86 -8.73
N MET A 221 -11.58 2.50 -9.81
CA MET A 221 -10.35 2.11 -10.56
C MET A 221 -9.11 1.97 -9.67
N LEU A 222 -9.08 2.70 -8.55
CA LEU A 222 -8.03 2.59 -7.54
C LEU A 222 -7.98 1.22 -6.86
N VAL A 223 -9.14 0.57 -6.68
CA VAL A 223 -9.23 -0.79 -6.12
C VAL A 223 -8.72 -1.81 -7.13
N ALA A 224 -9.11 -1.68 -8.39
CA ALA A 224 -8.61 -2.54 -9.47
C ALA A 224 -7.08 -2.37 -9.65
N ALA A 225 -6.58 -1.14 -9.64
CA ALA A 225 -5.15 -0.87 -9.74
C ALA A 225 -4.37 -1.48 -8.56
N GLY A 226 -4.86 -1.30 -7.34
CA GLY A 226 -4.27 -1.91 -6.14
C GLY A 226 -4.36 -3.43 -6.10
N ALA A 227 -5.45 -4.02 -6.64
CA ALA A 227 -5.56 -5.47 -6.82
C ALA A 227 -4.55 -6.00 -7.82
N MET A 228 -4.37 -5.29 -8.94
CA MET A 228 -3.38 -5.64 -9.97
C MET A 228 -1.95 -5.53 -9.41
N GLU A 229 -1.63 -4.44 -8.71
CA GLU A 229 -0.34 -4.26 -8.05
C GLU A 229 -0.09 -5.34 -6.98
N GLY A 230 -1.12 -5.68 -6.20
CA GLY A 230 -1.06 -6.78 -5.25
C GLY A 230 -0.75 -8.12 -5.91
N LEU A 231 -1.32 -8.39 -7.11
CA LEU A 231 -1.00 -9.58 -7.89
C LEU A 231 0.45 -9.59 -8.39
N ILE A 232 0.99 -8.45 -8.82
CA ILE A 232 2.41 -8.36 -9.23
C ILE A 232 3.31 -8.86 -8.11
N TYR A 233 3.06 -8.42 -6.86
CA TYR A 233 3.84 -8.88 -5.71
C TYR A 233 3.52 -10.33 -5.30
N TYR A 234 2.25 -10.72 -5.36
CA TYR A 234 1.81 -12.08 -5.04
C TYR A 234 2.50 -13.13 -5.92
N LEU A 235 2.55 -12.88 -7.23
CA LEU A 235 3.07 -13.81 -8.24
C LEU A 235 4.57 -14.08 -8.13
N VAL A 236 5.31 -13.30 -7.33
CA VAL A 236 6.74 -13.55 -7.07
C VAL A 236 6.97 -14.89 -6.37
N ASN A 237 6.11 -15.23 -5.40
CA ASN A 237 6.27 -16.44 -4.57
C ASN A 237 5.10 -17.42 -4.67
N PHE A 238 3.95 -16.98 -5.20
CA PHE A 238 2.74 -17.79 -5.27
C PHE A 238 2.24 -17.89 -6.70
N VAL A 239 2.10 -19.11 -7.20
CA VAL A 239 1.52 -19.38 -8.51
C VAL A 239 0.06 -19.81 -8.31
N PRO A 240 -0.93 -19.07 -8.83
CA PRO A 240 -2.33 -19.46 -8.78
C PRO A 240 -2.58 -20.83 -9.43
N SER A 241 -3.63 -21.51 -8.99
CA SER A 241 -4.03 -22.78 -9.59
C SER A 241 -4.21 -22.66 -11.11
N ALA A 242 -3.54 -23.54 -11.84
CA ALA A 242 -3.73 -23.73 -13.28
C ALA A 242 -4.94 -24.65 -13.60
N ILE A 243 -5.62 -25.15 -12.57
CA ILE A 243 -6.78 -26.04 -12.72
C ILE A 243 -8.06 -25.20 -12.82
N PRO A 244 -8.93 -25.44 -13.83
CA PRO A 244 -10.23 -24.78 -13.94
C PRO A 244 -11.10 -25.00 -12.70
N VAL A 245 -11.78 -23.93 -12.26
CA VAL A 245 -12.52 -23.91 -10.97
C VAL A 245 -13.87 -24.64 -11.06
N ALA A 246 -14.47 -24.77 -12.26
CA ALA A 246 -15.68 -25.56 -12.52
C ALA A 246 -15.96 -25.72 -14.03
N GLN A 247 -16.86 -26.66 -14.42
CA GLN A 247 -17.38 -26.74 -15.79
C GLN A 247 -18.48 -25.69 -16.03
N PRO A 248 -18.54 -25.04 -17.21
CA PRO A 248 -19.60 -24.09 -17.52
C PRO A 248 -20.98 -24.76 -17.51
N THR A 249 -21.93 -24.23 -16.75
CA THR A 249 -23.33 -24.63 -16.87
C THR A 249 -23.88 -24.18 -18.22
N LEU A 250 -24.48 -25.11 -18.98
CA LEU A 250 -25.08 -24.84 -20.30
C LEU A 250 -26.19 -23.78 -20.19
N ILE A 251 -25.88 -22.55 -20.60
CA ILE A 251 -26.87 -21.47 -20.75
C ILE A 251 -27.62 -21.72 -22.06
N ARG A 252 -28.80 -22.33 -21.94
CA ARG A 252 -29.71 -22.64 -23.05
C ARG A 252 -30.67 -21.48 -23.23
N ASN A 253 -30.24 -20.38 -23.87
CA ASN A 253 -31.04 -19.41 -24.66
C ASN A 253 -30.19 -18.18 -25.03
N LYS A 254 -30.38 -17.65 -26.25
CA LYS A 254 -29.56 -16.58 -26.85
C LYS A 254 -30.33 -15.24 -26.89
N SER A 255 -30.24 -14.44 -25.83
CA SER A 255 -30.42 -12.98 -25.92
C SER A 255 -29.05 -12.26 -25.88
N LYS A 256 -29.00 -10.97 -26.22
CA LYS A 256 -27.74 -10.18 -26.15
C LYS A 256 -27.22 -10.04 -24.71
N ASP A 257 -28.10 -9.98 -23.72
CA ASP A 257 -27.72 -9.98 -22.30
C ASP A 257 -27.18 -11.36 -21.88
N ASP A 258 -27.65 -12.43 -22.51
CA ASP A 258 -27.13 -13.78 -22.27
C ASP A 258 -25.72 -13.96 -22.85
N GLU A 259 -25.36 -13.34 -23.98
CA GLU A 259 -24.00 -13.41 -24.53
C GLU A 259 -22.95 -12.78 -23.60
N LYS A 260 -23.25 -11.61 -23.01
CA LYS A 260 -22.37 -11.02 -21.99
C LYS A 260 -22.25 -11.97 -20.80
N ARG A 261 -23.37 -12.46 -20.26
CA ARG A 261 -23.40 -13.39 -19.12
C ARG A 261 -22.65 -14.69 -19.39
N ILE A 262 -22.77 -15.25 -20.59
CA ILE A 262 -22.04 -16.45 -21.03
C ILE A 262 -20.53 -16.19 -21.00
N LYS A 263 -20.06 -15.06 -21.53
CA LYS A 263 -18.64 -14.69 -21.49
C LYS A 263 -18.15 -14.47 -20.05
N GLU A 264 -18.94 -13.83 -19.19
CA GLU A 264 -18.58 -13.66 -17.78
C GLU A 264 -18.45 -15.00 -17.05
N GLU A 265 -19.40 -15.91 -17.29
CA GLU A 265 -19.42 -17.24 -16.66
C GLU A 265 -18.27 -18.10 -17.16
N GLN A 266 -17.97 -18.06 -18.45
CA GLN A 266 -16.82 -18.73 -19.03
C GLN A 266 -15.51 -18.27 -18.36
N ILE A 267 -15.33 -16.96 -18.16
CA ILE A 267 -14.15 -16.42 -17.45
C ILE A 267 -14.09 -16.92 -16.00
N ARG A 268 -15.22 -17.06 -15.30
CA ARG A 268 -15.22 -17.59 -13.91
C ARG A 268 -14.81 -19.05 -13.84
N CYS A 269 -15.12 -19.83 -14.88
CA CYS A 269 -14.79 -21.25 -14.96
C CYS A 269 -13.32 -21.51 -15.30
N GLU A 270 -12.62 -20.54 -15.89
CA GLU A 270 -11.18 -20.65 -16.20
C GLU A 270 -10.34 -20.81 -14.92
N SER A 271 -9.11 -21.30 -15.10
CA SER A 271 -8.12 -21.34 -14.02
C SER A 271 -7.82 -19.94 -13.50
N ASP A 272 -7.46 -19.84 -12.22
CA ASP A 272 -7.15 -18.53 -11.62
C ASP A 272 -5.97 -17.86 -12.34
N LEU A 273 -5.00 -18.64 -12.80
CA LEU A 273 -3.89 -18.12 -13.62
C LEU A 273 -4.37 -17.52 -14.94
N LYS A 274 -5.29 -18.18 -15.66
CA LYS A 274 -5.86 -17.64 -16.90
C LYS A 274 -6.76 -16.43 -16.65
N ARG A 275 -7.45 -16.38 -15.51
CA ARG A 275 -8.22 -15.20 -15.08
C ARG A 275 -7.32 -14.00 -14.83
N VAL A 276 -6.16 -14.19 -14.18
CA VAL A 276 -5.16 -13.12 -14.01
C VAL A 276 -4.72 -12.60 -15.38
N TYR A 277 -4.38 -13.49 -16.32
CA TYR A 277 -4.01 -13.13 -17.68
C TYR A 277 -5.10 -12.28 -18.37
N ILE A 278 -6.35 -12.76 -18.40
CA ILE A 278 -7.47 -12.05 -19.03
C ILE A 278 -7.68 -10.66 -18.41
N TYR A 279 -7.57 -10.53 -17.09
CA TYR A 279 -7.72 -9.25 -16.42
C TYR A 279 -6.56 -8.30 -16.70
N ALA A 280 -5.32 -8.80 -16.77
CA ALA A 280 -4.16 -7.99 -17.15
C ALA A 280 -4.29 -7.49 -18.60
N SER A 281 -4.71 -8.34 -19.55
CA SER A 281 -4.97 -7.95 -20.94
C SER A 281 -6.09 -6.90 -21.06
N ARG A 282 -7.17 -7.04 -20.28
CA ARG A 282 -8.23 -6.02 -20.26
C ARG A 282 -7.79 -4.70 -19.64
N ALA A 283 -6.94 -4.76 -18.61
CA ALA A 283 -6.40 -3.57 -17.96
C ALA A 283 -5.57 -2.71 -18.93
N ILE A 284 -4.84 -3.32 -19.87
CA ILE A 284 -4.05 -2.59 -20.87
C ILE A 284 -4.91 -2.10 -22.05
N GLN A 285 -6.00 -2.80 -22.38
CA GLN A 285 -6.88 -2.47 -23.51
C GLN A 285 -7.91 -1.37 -23.21
N THR A 286 -8.00 -0.85 -21.99
CA THR A 286 -8.95 0.24 -21.67
C THR A 286 -8.69 1.51 -22.48
N GLN A 287 -9.62 1.85 -23.38
CA GLN A 287 -9.43 2.81 -24.50
C GLN A 287 -9.49 4.30 -24.17
N ASP A 288 -9.77 4.71 -22.94
CA ASP A 288 -9.96 6.14 -22.61
C ASP A 288 -8.90 6.64 -21.63
N GLN A 289 -7.87 7.25 -22.24
CA GLN A 289 -6.60 7.72 -21.67
C GLN A 289 -6.70 9.10 -20.98
N THR A 290 -7.90 9.63 -20.73
CA THR A 290 -8.03 11.00 -20.18
C THR A 290 -8.02 11.07 -18.65
N ASN A 291 -8.11 9.94 -17.94
CA ASN A 291 -8.24 9.89 -16.48
C ASN A 291 -6.99 9.29 -15.81
N LEU A 292 -6.29 10.08 -14.98
CA LEU A 292 -5.06 9.71 -14.25
C LEU A 292 -5.17 8.38 -13.47
N ASN A 293 -6.33 8.07 -12.88
CA ASN A 293 -6.52 6.84 -12.12
C ASN A 293 -6.57 5.59 -13.02
N ARG A 294 -6.86 5.73 -14.31
CA ARG A 294 -6.81 4.63 -15.28
C ARG A 294 -5.37 4.32 -15.72
N TYR A 295 -4.49 5.32 -15.73
CA TYR A 295 -3.06 5.09 -15.99
C TYR A 295 -2.42 4.19 -14.93
N ALA A 296 -2.83 4.29 -13.67
CA ALA A 296 -2.33 3.41 -12.62
C ALA A 296 -2.67 1.93 -12.91
N LEU A 297 -3.90 1.65 -13.37
CA LEU A 297 -4.31 0.29 -13.73
C LEU A 297 -3.61 -0.23 -14.98
N VAL A 298 -3.51 0.59 -16.04
CA VAL A 298 -2.77 0.24 -17.27
C VAL A 298 -1.31 -0.04 -16.94
N LYS A 299 -0.67 0.83 -16.16
CA LYS A 299 0.71 0.66 -15.70
C LYS A 299 0.88 -0.66 -14.95
N ALA A 300 0.02 -0.94 -13.97
CA ALA A 300 0.08 -2.19 -13.22
C ALA A 300 -0.13 -3.43 -14.13
N GLY A 301 -1.04 -3.36 -15.10
CA GLY A 301 -1.23 -4.44 -16.08
C GLY A 301 0.02 -4.70 -16.93
N LEU A 302 0.66 -3.64 -17.43
CA LEU A 302 1.92 -3.75 -18.18
C LEU A 302 3.07 -4.29 -17.31
N GLU A 303 3.17 -3.82 -16.08
CA GLU A 303 4.20 -4.25 -15.13
C GLU A 303 4.03 -5.72 -14.73
N LEU A 304 2.79 -6.20 -14.60
CA LEU A 304 2.50 -7.62 -14.40
C LEU A 304 3.06 -8.47 -15.53
N PHE A 305 2.82 -8.10 -16.80
CA PHE A 305 3.39 -8.83 -17.93
C PHE A 305 4.91 -8.71 -17.99
N ALA A 306 5.47 -7.53 -17.70
CA ALA A 306 6.91 -7.33 -17.70
C ALA A 306 7.62 -8.22 -16.69
N GLN A 307 7.06 -8.40 -15.48
CA GLN A 307 7.67 -9.22 -14.43
C GLN A 307 7.35 -10.73 -14.57
N HIS A 308 6.16 -11.09 -15.07
CA HIS A 308 5.61 -12.44 -14.97
C HIS A 308 5.24 -13.09 -16.30
N SER A 309 5.73 -12.57 -17.44
CA SER A 309 5.42 -13.08 -18.79
C SER A 309 5.61 -14.60 -18.96
N THR A 310 6.58 -15.20 -18.27
CA THR A 310 6.86 -16.64 -18.32
C THR A 310 5.71 -17.49 -17.79
N LEU A 311 4.87 -16.95 -16.90
CA LEU A 311 3.67 -17.64 -16.41
C LEU A 311 2.54 -17.70 -17.44
N PHE A 312 2.61 -16.89 -18.50
CA PHE A 312 1.52 -16.70 -19.47
C PHE A 312 1.90 -17.11 -20.88
N THR A 313 3.00 -17.84 -21.07
CA THR A 313 3.53 -18.17 -22.41
C THR A 313 2.48 -18.84 -23.29
N GLU A 314 1.72 -19.82 -22.77
CA GLU A 314 0.66 -20.50 -23.52
C GLU A 314 -0.44 -19.55 -23.98
N TYR A 315 -0.91 -18.65 -23.10
CA TYR A 315 -1.98 -17.70 -23.44
C TYR A 315 -1.52 -16.60 -24.40
N LEU A 316 -0.27 -16.15 -24.27
CA LEU A 316 0.31 -15.15 -25.16
C LEU A 316 0.46 -15.67 -26.61
N TYR A 317 0.71 -16.97 -26.79
CA TYR A 317 0.73 -17.57 -28.12
C TYR A 317 -0.67 -17.58 -28.76
N ASP A 318 -1.71 -17.87 -27.98
CA ASP A 318 -3.09 -17.90 -28.46
C ASP A 318 -3.59 -16.51 -28.88
N ASP A 319 -3.20 -15.46 -28.15
CA ASP A 319 -3.62 -14.07 -28.39
C ASP A 319 -2.65 -13.24 -29.25
N TYR A 320 -1.59 -13.86 -29.79
CA TYR A 320 -0.57 -13.18 -30.62
C TYR A 320 -1.12 -12.22 -31.70
N PRO A 321 -2.25 -12.49 -32.40
CA PRO A 321 -2.80 -11.58 -33.40
C PRO A 321 -3.35 -10.26 -32.84
N GLU A 322 -3.73 -10.19 -31.56
CA GLU A 322 -4.36 -9.01 -30.94
C GLU A 322 -3.36 -8.11 -30.19
N ILE A 323 -2.10 -8.55 -30.03
CA ILE A 323 -1.05 -7.86 -29.26
C ILE A 323 -0.14 -6.96 -30.13
N LEU A 324 -0.16 -7.14 -31.47
CA LEU A 324 0.57 -6.33 -32.47
C LEU A 324 -0.25 -5.15 -33.00
#